data_AF-A0A318FHB7-F1
#
_entry.id   AF-A0A318FHB7-F1
#
_cell.length_a   1.000
_cell.length_b   1.000
_cell.length_c   1.000
_cell.angle_alpha   90.00
_cell.angle_beta   90.00
_cell.angle_gamma   90.00
#
_symmetry.space_group_name_H-M   'P 1'
#
loop_
_entity.id
_entity.type
_entity.pdbx_description
1 polymer ?
#
loop_
_entity_poly.entity_id
_entity_poly.type
_entity_poly.pdbx_seq_one_letter_code
_entity_poly.pdbx_strand_id
1 'polypeptide(L)' 'MAKAIPNSGRAVMMRNAKTGATWKVSRDYLKDTFWFEPQGNLRHIRQCFEARELLPNLVPAGTH' A
#
# COMPACT_ATOMS: atom_id res chain seq x y z
N MET A 1 -0.75 18.13 7.53
CA MET A 1 -1.29 16.76 7.36
C MET A 1 -0.13 15.83 7.10
N ALA A 2 0.10 14.82 7.95
CA ALA A 2 1.13 13.81 7.68
C ALA A 2 0.71 12.95 6.49
N LYS A 3 1.62 12.68 5.55
CA LYS A 3 1.33 11.75 4.45
C LYS A 3 1.14 10.35 5.02
N ALA A 4 0.11 9.63 4.58
CA ALA A 4 -0.19 8.29 5.07
C ALA A 4 0.92 7.27 4.71
N ILE A 5 1.66 7.51 3.61
CA ILE A 5 2.89 6.80 3.26
C ILE A 5 4.05 7.80 3.32
N PRO A 6 5.09 7.55 4.14
CA PRO A 6 6.24 8.42 4.21
C PRO A 6 7.12 8.28 2.96
N ASN A 7 7.81 9.37 2.59
CA ASN A 7 8.77 9.39 1.49
C ASN A 7 10.11 8.70 1.84
N SER A 8 10.25 8.11 3.03
CA SER A 8 11.50 7.50 3.51
C SER A 8 11.74 6.07 3.02
N GLY A 9 10.89 5.55 2.12
CA GLY A 9 10.90 4.13 1.73
C GLY A 9 10.34 3.18 2.79
N ARG A 10 10.00 3.68 3.99
CA ARG A 10 9.37 2.86 5.03
C ARG A 10 8.01 2.38 4.54
N ALA A 11 7.84 1.06 4.55
CA ALA A 11 6.57 0.45 4.20
C ALA A 11 5.54 0.59 5.34
N VAL A 12 4.29 0.88 4.96
CA VAL A 12 3.16 1.07 5.86
C VAL A 12 2.07 0.07 5.52
N MET A 13 1.39 -0.44 6.54
CA MET A 13 0.25 -1.34 6.38
C MET A 13 -0.99 -0.54 5.96
N MET A 14 -1.55 -0.92 4.82
CA MET A 14 -2.75 -0.37 4.23
C MET A 14 -3.79 -1.47 4.01
N ARG A 15 -5.06 -1.08 3.93
CA ARG A 15 -6.18 -1.97 3.63
C ARG A 15 -7.05 -1.32 2.57
N ASN A 16 -7.48 -2.10 1.59
CA ASN A 16 -8.52 -1.67 0.65
C ASN A 16 -9.87 -1.68 1.37
N ALA A 17 -10.49 -0.50 1.53
CA ALA A 17 -11.74 -0.35 2.26
C ALA A 17 -12.93 -1.09 1.61
N LYS A 18 -12.89 -1.33 0.29
CA LYS A 18 -13.96 -2.04 -0.44
C LYS A 18 -13.82 -3.55 -0.37
N THR A 19 -12.61 -4.08 -0.56
CA THR A 19 -12.38 -5.53 -0.67
C THR A 19 -11.82 -6.16 0.59
N GLY A 20 -11.35 -5.35 1.54
CA GLY A 20 -10.66 -5.81 2.74
C GLY A 20 -9.24 -6.31 2.50
N ALA A 21 -8.73 -6.27 1.26
CA ALA A 21 -7.39 -6.73 0.92
C ALA A 21 -6.32 -5.89 1.63
N THR A 22 -5.37 -6.55 2.28
CA THR A 22 -4.30 -5.89 3.04
C THR A 22 -3.02 -5.82 2.21
N TRP A 23 -2.35 -4.68 2.27
CA TRP A 23 -1.15 -4.37 1.51
C TRP A 23 -0.11 -3.75 2.42
N LYS A 24 1.15 -4.07 2.18
CA LYS A 24 2.28 -3.31 2.69
C LYS A 24 2.76 -2.43 1.56
N VAL A 25 2.75 -1.11 1.79
CA VAL A 25 3.00 -0.11 0.74
C VAL A 25 4.15 0.80 1.14
N SER A 26 5.16 0.94 0.28
CA SER A 26 6.25 1.91 0.42
C SER A 26 6.30 2.84 -0.78
N ARG A 27 6.92 4.01 -0.60
CA ARG A 27 7.18 4.94 -1.71
C ARG A 27 8.66 4.91 -2.09
N ASP A 28 8.93 4.69 -3.36
CA ASP A 28 10.23 4.95 -3.98
C ASP A 28 10.22 6.40 -4.49
N TYR A 29 10.90 7.29 -3.78
CA TYR A 29 10.94 8.71 -4.13
C TYR A 29 11.89 9.01 -5.30
N LEU A 30 12.80 8.09 -5.64
CA LEU A 30 13.72 8.24 -6.78
C LEU A 30 12.98 7.99 -8.09
N LYS A 31 12.06 7.01 -8.09
CA LYS A 31 11.23 6.66 -9.25
C LYS A 31 9.86 7.32 -9.28
N ASP A 32 9.48 7.99 -8.19
CA ASP A 32 8.15 8.53 -7.95
C ASP A 32 7.04 7.47 -8.09
N THR A 33 7.26 6.31 -7.46
CA THR A 33 6.37 5.16 -7.51
C THR A 33 6.07 4.60 -6.12
N PHE A 34 5.04 3.77 -6.06
CA PHE A 34 4.65 2.99 -4.91
C PHE A 34 4.87 1.51 -5.17
N TRP A 35 5.44 0.84 -4.19
CA TRP A 35 5.57 -0.61 -4.19
C TRP A 35 4.47 -1.23 -3.34
N PHE A 36 3.76 -2.21 -3.88
CA PHE A 36 2.65 -2.91 -3.23
C PHE A 36 3.03 -4.36 -2.99
N GLU A 37 3.07 -4.77 -1.73
CA GLU A 37 3.30 -6.15 -1.33
C GLU A 37 2.01 -6.71 -0.69
N PRO A 38 1.35 -7.71 -1.29
CA PRO A 38 0.12 -8.29 -0.75
C PRO A 38 0.39 -8.96 0.61
N GLN A 39 -0.50 -8.78 1.57
CA GLN A 39 -0.37 -9.34 2.92
C GLN A 39 -1.48 -10.33 3.22
N GLY A 40 -1.10 -11.50 3.75
CA GLY A 40 -2.03 -12.59 4.06
C GLY A 40 -2.42 -13.42 2.83
N ASN A 41 -3.45 -14.26 3.00
CA ASN A 41 -3.89 -15.19 1.97
C ASN A 41 -4.93 -14.55 1.04
N LEU A 42 -4.49 -13.59 0.23
CA LEU A 42 -5.33 -12.95 -0.78
C LEU A 42 -5.56 -13.91 -1.94
N ARG A 43 -6.81 -14.38 -2.11
CA ARG A 43 -7.17 -15.42 -3.10
C ARG A 43 -6.78 -15.05 -4.53
N HIS A 44 -6.92 -13.77 -4.90
CA HIS A 44 -6.75 -13.30 -6.27
C HIS A 44 -5.50 -12.45 -6.50
N ILE A 45 -4.75 -12.10 -5.45
CA ILE A 45 -3.59 -11.23 -5.61
C ILE A 45 -2.41 -11.78 -4.80
N ARG A 46 -1.43 -12.33 -5.52
CA ARG A 46 -0.29 -13.03 -4.91
C ARG A 46 1.06 -12.45 -5.31
N GLN A 47 1.07 -11.38 -6.08
CA GLN A 47 2.30 -10.80 -6.60
C GLN A 47 2.44 -9.35 -6.18
N CYS A 48 3.67 -8.99 -5.83
CA CYS A 48 4.04 -7.61 -5.63
C CYS A 48 4.07 -6.87 -6.96
N PHE A 49 3.77 -5.58 -6.94
CA PHE A 49 3.88 -4.74 -8.13
C PHE A 49 4.19 -3.29 -7.77
N GLU A 50 4.56 -2.53 -8.80
CA GLU A 50 4.86 -1.12 -8.71
C GLU A 50 3.80 -0.32 -9.48
N ALA A 51 3.36 0.81 -8.93
CA ALA A 51 2.50 1.75 -9.64
C ALA A 51 2.85 3.20 -9.31
N ARG A 52 2.59 4.13 -10.24
CA ARG A 52 2.81 5.57 -10.02
C ARG A 52 1.80 6.20 -9.08
N GLU A 53 0.62 5.60 -8.98
CA GLU A 53 -0.48 6.09 -8.16
C GLU A 53 -0.81 5.10 -7.04
N LEU A 54 -1.30 5.64 -5.93
CA LEU A 54 -1.89 4.86 -4.85
C LEU A 54 -3.17 4.17 -5.37
N LEU A 55 -3.34 2.88 -5.09
CA LEU A 55 -4.58 2.20 -5.45
C LEU A 55 -5.78 2.90 -4.79
N PRO A 56 -6.91 3.03 -5.52
CA PRO A 56 -8.08 3.68 -4.99
C PRO A 56 -8.64 2.90 -3.79
N ASN A 57 -9.17 3.62 -2.80
CA ASN A 57 -9.76 3.08 -1.57
C ASN A 57 -8.76 2.42 -0.60
N LEU A 58 -7.45 2.65 -0.74
CA LEU A 58 -6.48 2.29 0.30
C LEU A 58 -6.60 3.24 1.49
N VAL A 59 -6.73 2.67 2.68
CA VAL A 59 -6.71 3.38 3.97
C VAL A 59 -5.67 2.74 4.90
N PRO A 60 -5.10 3.48 5.88
CA PRO A 60 -4.22 2.89 6.88
C PRO A 60 -4.91 1.71 7.59
N ALA A 61 -4.21 0.59 7.73
CA ALA A 61 -4.78 -0.61 8.36
C ALA A 61 -4.95 -0.50 9.89
N GLY A 62 -4.63 0.65 10.49
CA GLY A 62 -4.50 0.84 11.95
C GLY A 62 -5.29 2.00 12.55
N THR A 63 -6.31 2.54 11.88
CA THR A 63 -7.25 3.48 12.54
C THR A 63 -8.44 2.71 13.09
N HIS A 64 -8.34 2.28 14.34
CA HIS A 64 -9.47 1.95 15.23
C HIS A 64 -9.41 2.89 16.43
#